data_AF-A0AAF0MKM3-F1
#
_entry.id   AF-A0AAF0MKM3-F1
#
_cell.length_a   1.000
_cell.length_b   1.000
_cell.length_c   1.000
_cell.angle_alpha   90.00
_cell.angle_beta   90.00
_cell.angle_gamma   90.00
#
_symmetry.space_group_name_H-M   'P 1'
#
loop_
_entity.id
_entity.type
_entity.pdbx_description
1 polymer ?
#
loop_
_entity_poly.entity_id
_entity_poly.type
_entity_poly.pdbx_seq_one_letter_code
_entity_poly.pdbx_strand_id
1 'polypeptide(L)'
;MTILGELFHTRTPEILICIDENGPNNAVRIAELIGMDNSAALKSLKILRDKGYTERVGLDWKLIHNGEVAAAGLYDLEEWMEMMCR
;
A
#
# COMPACT_ATOMS: atom_id res chain seq x y z
N MET A 1 16.05 5.95 10.35
CA MET A 1 15.69 5.14 9.18
C MET A 1 14.26 5.50 8.85
N THR A 2 14.01 6.18 7.73
CA THR A 2 12.69 6.70 7.37
C THR A 2 11.78 5.55 6.92
N ILE A 3 10.51 5.59 7.33
CA ILE A 3 9.44 4.64 6.94
C ILE A 3 9.44 4.38 5.42
N LEU A 4 9.72 5.43 4.64
CA LEU A 4 9.82 5.40 3.18
C LEU A 4 10.92 4.47 2.65
N GLY A 5 12.12 4.47 3.25
CA GLY A 5 13.25 3.67 2.74
C GLY A 5 13.02 2.16 2.83
N GLU A 6 12.14 1.70 3.73
CA GLU A 6 11.79 0.29 3.87
C GLU A 6 10.62 -0.16 2.99
N LEU A 7 9.85 0.77 2.42
CA LEU A 7 8.66 0.48 1.60
C LEU A 7 9.00 0.22 0.13
N PHE A 8 10.19 0.58 -0.35
CA PHE A 8 10.58 0.46 -1.77
C PHE A 8 11.11 -0.92 -2.20
N HIS A 9 11.14 -1.93 -1.33
CA HIS A 9 11.66 -3.27 -1.68
C HIS A 9 10.60 -4.23 -2.26
N THR A 10 9.34 -3.81 -2.29
CA THR A 10 8.19 -4.57 -2.76
C THR A 10 7.20 -3.56 -3.35
N ARG A 11 6.28 -3.98 -4.23
CA ARG A 11 5.18 -3.12 -4.73
C ARG A 11 4.13 -2.77 -3.64
N THR A 12 4.63 -2.49 -2.43
CA THR A 12 3.92 -2.13 -1.21
C THR A 12 3.38 -0.71 -1.24
N PRO A 13 4.04 0.31 -1.84
CA PRO A 13 3.45 1.63 -2.04
C PRO A 13 2.14 1.55 -2.82
N GLU A 14 2.12 0.79 -3.92
CA GLU A 14 0.91 0.66 -4.76
C GLU A 14 -0.25 -0.04 -4.01
N ILE A 15 0.06 -0.96 -3.10
CA ILE A 15 -0.97 -1.60 -2.27
C ILE A 15 -1.55 -0.61 -1.25
N LEU A 16 -0.70 0.23 -0.63
CA LEU A 16 -1.17 1.23 0.32
C LEU A 16 -2.10 2.24 -0.36
N ILE A 17 -1.66 2.80 -1.50
CA ILE A 17 -2.45 3.71 -2.34
C ILE A 17 -3.76 3.04 -2.78
N CYS A 18 -3.70 1.79 -3.26
CA CYS A 18 -4.90 1.08 -3.69
C CYS A 18 -5.95 0.92 -2.59
N ILE A 19 -5.55 0.57 -1.36
CA ILE A 19 -6.49 0.44 -0.24
C ILE A 19 -7.02 1.81 0.20
N ASP A 20 -6.21 2.86 0.14
CA ASP A 20 -6.63 4.24 0.46
C ASP A 20 -7.74 4.71 -0.50
N GLU A 21 -7.54 4.54 -1.81
CA GLU A 21 -8.47 5.02 -2.84
C GLU A 21 -9.76 4.20 -2.94
N ASN A 22 -9.67 2.89 -2.70
CA ASN A 22 -10.77 1.96 -2.95
C ASN A 22 -11.42 1.45 -1.66
N GLY A 23 -10.90 1.87 -0.50
CA GLY A 23 -11.29 1.35 0.81
C GLY A 23 -10.88 -0.11 1.05
N PRO A 24 -11.35 -0.69 2.17
CA PRO A 24 -11.04 -2.07 2.53
C PRO A 24 -11.46 -3.07 1.44
N ASN A 25 -10.54 -3.93 1.02
CA ASN A 25 -10.78 -4.90 -0.05
C ASN A 25 -10.02 -6.21 0.20
N ASN A 26 -10.50 -7.30 -0.38
CA ASN A 26 -9.79 -8.58 -0.33
C ASN A 26 -8.55 -8.57 -1.24
N ALA A 27 -7.62 -9.50 -0.98
CA ALA A 27 -6.34 -9.57 -1.70
C ALA A 27 -6.47 -9.79 -3.21
N VAL A 28 -7.51 -10.50 -3.66
CA VAL A 28 -7.75 -10.74 -5.10
C VAL A 28 -8.11 -9.43 -5.78
N ARG A 29 -9.05 -8.67 -5.20
CA ARG A 29 -9.47 -7.39 -5.74
C ARG A 29 -8.32 -6.38 -5.77
N ILE A 30 -7.52 -6.32 -4.71
CA ILE A 30 -6.33 -5.47 -4.65
C ILE A 30 -5.34 -5.86 -5.77
N ALA A 31 -5.09 -7.16 -5.97
CA ALA A 31 -4.18 -7.65 -7.01
C ALA A 31 -4.67 -7.28 -8.42
N GLU A 32 -5.98 -7.37 -8.67
CA GLU A 32 -6.60 -6.96 -9.94
C GLU A 32 -6.42 -5.46 -10.20
N LEU A 33 -6.69 -4.61 -9.21
CA LEU A 33 -6.62 -3.15 -9.36
C LEU A 33 -5.22 -2.66 -9.69
N ILE A 34 -4.19 -3.25 -9.08
CA ILE A 34 -2.79 -2.86 -9.29
C ILE A 34 -2.07 -3.67 -10.38
N GLY A 35 -2.80 -4.60 -11.03
CA GLY A 35 -2.26 -5.48 -12.07
C GLY A 35 -1.07 -6.32 -11.59
N MET A 36 -1.25 -7.07 -10.49
CA MET A 36 -0.22 -8.00 -9.98
C MET A 36 -0.77 -9.39 -9.68
N ASP A 37 0.13 -10.34 -9.46
CA ASP A 37 -0.23 -11.69 -9.02
C ASP A 37 -0.82 -11.70 -7.60
N ASN A 38 -1.91 -12.44 -7.40
CA ASN A 38 -2.61 -12.52 -6.11
C ASN A 38 -1.72 -13.08 -4.98
N SER A 39 -0.80 -14.02 -5.28
CA SER A 39 0.11 -14.54 -4.27
C SER A 39 1.15 -13.49 -3.86
N ALA A 40 1.59 -12.65 -4.79
CA ALA A 40 2.45 -11.51 -4.52
C ALA A 40 1.73 -10.44 -3.69
N ALA A 41 0.48 -10.09 -4.05
CA ALA A 41 -0.35 -9.17 -3.28
C ALA A 41 -0.54 -9.65 -1.84
N LEU A 42 -0.89 -10.93 -1.66
CA LEU A 42 -1.08 -11.52 -0.33
C LEU A 42 0.22 -11.53 0.49
N LYS A 43 1.38 -11.75 -0.14
CA LYS A 43 2.68 -11.71 0.53
C LYS A 43 2.99 -10.28 1.01
N SER A 44 2.79 -9.29 0.15
CA SER A 44 3.00 -7.88 0.49
C SER A 44 2.04 -7.40 1.58
N LEU A 45 0.77 -7.79 1.52
CA LEU A 45 -0.23 -7.48 2.56
C LEU A 45 0.16 -8.04 3.93
N LYS A 46 0.70 -9.26 3.98
CA LYS A 46 1.23 -9.85 5.22
C LYS A 46 2.42 -9.06 5.76
N ILE A 47 3.35 -8.65 4.90
CA ILE A 47 4.49 -7.81 5.29
C ILE A 47 4.01 -6.48 5.86
N LEU A 48 3.07 -5.81 5.18
CA LEU A 48 2.50 -4.55 5.63
C LEU A 48 1.80 -4.69 6.99
N ARG A 49 1.08 -5.79 7.21
CA ARG A 49 0.47 -6.09 8.50
C ARG A 49 1.50 -6.31 9.60
N ASP A 50 2.52 -7.12 9.33
CA ASP A 50 3.56 -7.43 10.30
C ASP A 50 4.37 -6.18 10.69
N LYS A 51 4.41 -5.18 9.79
CA LYS A 51 4.98 -3.85 10.03
C LYS A 51 3.99 -2.83 10.61
N GLY A 52 2.72 -3.19 10.80
CA GLY A 52 1.71 -2.32 11.38
C GLY A 52 1.20 -1.22 10.44
N TYR A 53 1.07 -1.49 9.14
CA TYR A 53 0.42 -0.59 8.17
C TYR A 53 -0.99 -1.04 7.78
N THR A 54 -1.24 -2.35 7.79
CA THR A 54 -2.55 -2.92 7.44
C THR A 54 -3.05 -3.88 8.52
N GLU A 55 -4.36 -4.11 8.53
CA GLU A 55 -4.94 -5.21 9.26
C GLU A 55 -5.97 -5.96 8.43
N ARG A 56 -6.23 -7.21 8.81
CA ARG A 56 -7.19 -8.08 8.13
C ARG A 56 -8.48 -8.16 8.94
N VAL A 57 -9.60 -7.80 8.32
CA VAL A 57 -10.94 -7.89 8.90
C VAL A 57 -11.78 -8.83 8.02
N GLY A 58 -11.96 -10.07 8.48
CA GLY A 58 -12.58 -11.11 7.67
C GLY A 58 -11.74 -11.45 6.43
N LEU A 59 -12.27 -11.21 5.24
CA LEU A 59 -11.55 -11.41 3.97
C LEU A 59 -10.83 -10.15 3.49
N ASP A 60 -11.17 -9.00 4.07
CA ASP A 60 -10.71 -7.70 3.60
C ASP A 60 -9.46 -7.23 4.35
N TRP A 61 -8.68 -6.43 3.65
CA TRP A 61 -7.51 -5.74 4.16
C TRP A 61 -7.81 -4.24 4.18
N LYS A 62 -7.51 -3.61 5.31
CA LYS A 62 -7.66 -2.17 5.47
C LYS A 62 -6.39 -1.54 6.00
N LEU A 63 -6.21 -0.24 5.75
CA LEU A 63 -5.17 0.53 6.40
C LEU A 63 -5.48 0.69 7.88
N ILE A 64 -4.43 0.74 8.68
CA ILE A 64 -4.50 1.30 10.03
C ILE A 64 -3.81 2.66 10.02
N HIS A 65 -3.80 3.38 11.15
CA HIS A 65 -3.30 4.75 11.23
C HIS A 65 -1.93 4.97 10.54
N ASN A 66 -0.94 4.11 10.80
CA ASN A 66 0.38 4.25 10.16
C ASN A 66 0.33 4.00 8.64
N GLY A 67 -0.58 3.13 8.17
CA GLY A 67 -0.81 2.88 6.75
C GLY A 67 -1.46 4.07 6.06
N GLU A 68 -2.45 4.70 6.70
CA GLU A 68 -3.10 5.93 6.21
C GLU A 68 -2.08 7.07 6.08
N VAL A 69 -1.26 7.28 7.13
CA VAL A 69 -0.18 8.28 7.11
C VAL A 69 0.86 7.98 6.03
N ALA A 70 1.19 6.70 5.82
CA ALA A 70 2.12 6.30 4.77
C ALA A 70 1.55 6.52 3.36
N ALA A 71 0.27 6.21 3.13
CA ALA A 71 -0.40 6.46 1.85
C ALA A 71 -0.45 7.97 1.54
N ALA A 72 -0.83 8.80 2.52
CA ALA A 72 -0.81 10.25 2.38
C ALA A 72 0.58 10.79 1.99
N GLY A 73 1.63 10.31 2.65
CA GLY A 73 3.01 10.71 2.31
C GLY A 73 3.49 10.23 0.94
N LEU A 74 2.88 9.21 0.35
CA LEU A 74 3.19 8.75 -1.01
C LEU A 74 2.59 9.67 -2.07
N TYR A 75 1.37 10.21 -1.84
CA TYR A 75 0.79 11.23 -2.74
C TYR A 75 1.65 12.48 -2.81
N ASP A 76 2.15 12.96 -1.67
CA ASP A 76 3.08 14.08 -1.63
C ASP A 76 4.33 13.78 -2.49
N LEU A 77 4.89 12.57 -2.40
CA LEU A 77 6.04 12.18 -3.21
C LEU A 77 5.74 12.12 -4.70
N GLU A 78 4.58 11.61 -5.11
CA GLU A 78 4.16 11.58 -6.52
C GLU A 78 4.03 12.99 -7.07
N GLU A 79 3.39 13.92 -6.33
CA GLU A 79 3.26 15.32 -6.73
C GLU A 79 4.63 16.00 -6.88
N TRP A 80 5.53 15.79 -5.90
CA TRP A 80 6.90 16.31 -5.96
C TRP A 80 7.68 15.75 -7.16
N MET A 81 7.53 14.47 -7.48
CA MET A 81 8.17 13.85 -8.65
C MET A 81 7.64 14.43 -9.96
N GLU A 82 6.33 14.62 -10.08
CA GLU A 82 5.71 15.24 -11.25
C GLU A 82 6.19 16.69 -11.46
N MET A 83 6.33 17.46 -10.37
CA MET A 83 6.86 18.83 -10.43
C MET A 83 8.32 18.89 -10.89
N MET A 84 9.17 17.96 -10.43
CA MET A 84 10.60 17.94 -10.75
C MET A 84 10.93 17.38 -12.14
N CYS A 85 9.99 16.66 -12.77
CA CYS A 85 10.16 16.07 -14.11
C CYS A 85 9.53 16.92 -15.24
N ARG A 86 8.95 18.08 -14.92
CA ARG A 86 8.49 19.10 -15.89
C ARG A 86 9.54 20.18 -16.08
#